data_AF-Q7S5I5-F1
#
_entry.id   AF-Q7S5I5-F1
#
_cell.length_a   1.000
_cell.length_b   1.000
_cell.length_c   1.000
_cell.angle_alpha   90.00
_cell.angle_beta   90.00
_cell.angle_gamma   90.00
#
_symmetry.space_group_name_H-M   'P 1'
#
loop_
_entity.id
_entity.type
_entity.pdbx_description
1 polymer ?
#
loop_
_entity_poly.entity_id
_entity_poly.type
_entity_poly.pdbx_seq_one_letter_code
_entity_poly.pdbx_strand_id
1 'polypeptide(L)'
;MAPKKTSKGARGGGSSSSGGALEPPKPFRIAPDSLKPFTSSLSKKHVYIAHVDQKPASFKRKIFSVPIMLNAVVFALFLWRMWYIIPYYVALLSSSFLGYENSTTIRMADLTYRQFFAVAGRRTLTFLFDFVLAVFVWPWPIEFVFGRKHGSPVLWRTAIGFRDKEIYVRRSRSWDTQVYGVDIFSEKPQGNEARTILWDMVRNATSPMLLQEKTGYLTMNGDWDLDWKAMVKATTLVDKKEIPLDAFRTLVLCHHDKFGWIAIDMNESGENAQEAERRRQVFAFRDALTAIGKENLFYRWIEVIQFETQQGGFTQERQIEVAQKIRDLFKENGVDFDAFWKEAVGSDPSVGL
;
A
#
# COMPACT_ATOMS: atom_id res chain seq x y z
N MET A 1 74.86 12.08 -38.93
CA MET A 1 73.87 13.14 -38.65
C MET A 1 72.48 12.56 -38.86
N ALA A 2 71.58 12.80 -37.89
CA ALA A 2 70.27 12.15 -37.74
C ALA A 2 69.24 12.56 -38.81
N PRO A 3 68.07 11.88 -38.83
CA PRO A 3 66.89 12.59 -38.31
C PRO A 3 65.99 11.76 -37.38
N LYS A 4 65.53 12.44 -36.32
CA LYS A 4 64.46 12.02 -35.38
C LYS A 4 63.09 12.06 -36.08
N LYS A 5 62.24 11.06 -35.83
CA LYS A 5 60.77 11.21 -35.91
C LYS A 5 60.11 10.70 -34.62
N THR A 6 59.17 11.51 -34.16
CA THR A 6 58.49 11.53 -32.87
C THR A 6 57.36 10.51 -32.76
N SER A 7 57.02 10.21 -31.50
CA SER A 7 56.09 9.21 -30.97
C SER A 7 54.60 9.60 -31.04
N LYS A 8 53.73 8.58 -31.00
CA LYS A 8 52.34 8.47 -30.46
C LYS A 8 51.74 7.18 -31.03
N GLY A 9 50.98 6.31 -30.38
CA GLY A 9 50.33 6.23 -29.08
C GLY A 9 49.32 5.07 -29.19
N ALA A 10 49.18 4.29 -28.11
CA ALA A 10 48.30 3.16 -27.83
C ALA A 10 47.19 2.76 -28.84
N ARG A 11 47.21 1.48 -29.27
CA ARG A 11 46.06 0.77 -29.85
C ARG A 11 45.11 0.35 -28.73
N GLY A 12 43.98 1.04 -28.60
CA GLY A 12 42.82 0.55 -27.87
C GLY A 12 42.11 -0.53 -28.68
N GLY A 13 41.87 -1.69 -28.04
CA GLY A 13 40.99 -2.72 -28.57
C GLY A 13 39.56 -2.21 -28.55
N GLY A 14 38.96 -2.07 -29.74
CA GLY A 14 37.55 -1.76 -29.88
C GLY A 14 36.70 -2.94 -29.44
N SER A 15 36.01 -2.81 -28.31
CA SER A 15 34.84 -3.62 -28.02
C SER A 15 33.70 -3.14 -28.92
N SER A 16 33.18 -4.08 -29.69
CA SER A 16 32.04 -3.97 -30.58
C SER A 16 30.81 -3.43 -29.86
N SER A 17 30.27 -2.30 -30.34
CA SER A 17 28.97 -1.75 -29.98
C SER A 17 27.85 -2.65 -30.51
N SER A 18 27.31 -3.52 -29.65
CA SER A 18 25.95 -4.06 -29.84
C SER A 18 24.94 -3.00 -29.38
N GLY A 19 24.01 -2.63 -30.25
CA GLY A 19 22.99 -1.59 -29.99
C GLY A 19 22.20 -1.85 -28.71
N GLY A 20 22.46 -1.04 -27.69
CA GLY A 20 21.75 -1.08 -26.42
C GLY A 20 20.38 -0.43 -26.55
N ALA A 21 19.32 -1.20 -26.32
CA ALA A 21 18.05 -0.62 -25.92
C ALA A 21 18.31 0.26 -24.68
N LEU A 22 17.76 1.47 -24.66
CA LEU A 22 17.89 2.39 -23.52
C LEU A 22 17.29 1.69 -22.30
N GLU A 23 18.13 1.21 -21.39
CA GLU A 23 17.69 0.64 -20.11
C GLU A 23 17.48 1.76 -19.09
N PRO A 24 16.39 1.74 -18.31
CA PRO A 24 16.20 2.73 -17.25
C PRO A 24 17.29 2.59 -16.18
N PRO A 25 17.67 3.69 -15.51
CA PRO A 25 18.67 3.63 -14.45
C PRO A 25 18.16 2.79 -13.26
N LYS A 26 19.06 1.99 -12.66
CA LYS A 26 18.74 1.23 -11.44
C LYS A 26 18.22 2.17 -10.35
N PRO A 27 17.22 1.75 -9.54
CA PRO A 27 16.62 0.42 -9.39
C PRO A 27 15.37 0.18 -10.28
N PHE A 28 15.17 1.02 -11.28
CA PHE A 28 14.07 0.88 -12.23
C PHE A 28 14.45 -0.14 -13.30
N ARG A 29 13.51 -1.04 -13.64
CA ARG A 29 13.66 -2.05 -14.70
C ARG A 29 12.44 -1.99 -15.61
N ILE A 30 12.61 -2.34 -16.89
CA ILE A 30 11.45 -2.51 -17.76
C ILE A 30 10.63 -3.69 -17.23
N ALA A 31 9.30 -3.53 -17.17
CA ALA A 31 8.42 -4.59 -16.70
C ALA A 31 8.58 -5.83 -17.59
N PRO A 32 8.79 -7.03 -17.00
CA PRO A 32 8.92 -8.27 -17.76
C PRO A 32 7.77 -8.49 -18.74
N ASP A 33 8.10 -9.06 -19.90
CA ASP A 33 7.12 -9.36 -20.95
C ASP A 33 5.98 -10.27 -20.49
N SER A 34 6.22 -11.12 -19.50
CA SER A 34 5.21 -11.97 -18.86
C SER A 34 4.10 -11.17 -18.17
N LEU A 35 4.34 -9.92 -17.76
CA LEU A 35 3.35 -9.05 -17.12
C LEU A 35 2.51 -8.26 -18.13
N LYS A 36 2.78 -8.31 -19.43
CA LYS A 36 2.01 -7.60 -20.48
C LYS A 36 0.49 -7.87 -20.43
N PRO A 37 0.02 -9.11 -20.23
CA PRO A 37 -1.42 -9.39 -20.10
C PRO A 37 -2.05 -8.66 -18.91
N PHE A 38 -1.29 -8.42 -17.84
CA PHE A 38 -1.75 -7.68 -16.66
C PHE A 38 -1.68 -6.16 -16.88
N THR A 39 -0.54 -5.63 -17.34
CA THR A 39 -0.32 -4.18 -17.50
C THR A 39 -1.20 -3.54 -18.57
N SER A 40 -1.62 -4.30 -19.59
CA SER A 40 -2.52 -3.84 -20.65
C SER A 40 -3.91 -3.38 -20.16
N SER A 41 -4.39 -3.87 -19.01
CA SER A 41 -5.66 -3.40 -18.42
C SER A 41 -5.50 -2.27 -17.42
N LEU A 42 -4.27 -1.93 -17.03
CA LEU A 42 -4.02 -0.91 -16.02
C LEU A 42 -4.07 0.48 -16.65
N SER A 43 -4.53 1.46 -15.87
CA SER A 43 -4.51 2.85 -16.31
C SER A 43 -3.11 3.42 -16.18
N LYS A 44 -2.56 3.96 -17.25
CA LYS A 44 -1.21 4.57 -17.29
C LYS A 44 -1.03 5.75 -16.32
N LYS A 45 -2.13 6.30 -15.81
CA LYS A 45 -2.13 7.48 -14.93
C LYS A 45 -1.65 7.21 -13.51
N HIS A 46 -1.65 5.95 -13.09
CA HIS A 46 -1.49 5.59 -11.68
C HIS A 46 -0.26 4.71 -11.48
N VAL A 47 0.27 4.80 -10.26
CA VAL A 47 1.28 3.87 -9.75
C VAL A 47 0.55 2.71 -9.09
N TYR A 48 0.99 1.49 -9.37
CA TYR A 48 0.38 0.27 -8.83
C TYR A 48 1.37 -0.48 -7.95
N ILE A 49 0.89 -1.02 -6.84
CA ILE A 49 1.65 -1.94 -5.98
C ILE A 49 0.86 -3.23 -5.83
N ALA A 50 1.41 -4.33 -6.35
CA ALA A 50 0.93 -5.66 -6.11
C ALA A 50 1.75 -6.36 -5.02
N HIS A 51 1.08 -7.06 -4.11
CA HIS A 51 1.70 -7.93 -3.14
C HIS A 51 0.85 -9.17 -2.87
N VAL A 52 1.49 -10.24 -2.39
CA VAL A 52 0.80 -11.46 -1.98
C VAL A 52 0.60 -11.46 -0.46
N ASP A 53 -0.67 -11.51 -0.04
CA ASP A 53 -1.05 -11.70 1.36
C ASP A 53 -1.19 -13.19 1.68
N GLN A 54 -0.37 -13.67 2.62
CA GLN A 54 -0.29 -15.06 3.07
C GLN A 54 -1.15 -15.37 4.31
N LYS A 55 -1.94 -14.42 4.81
CA LYS A 55 -2.77 -14.62 6.00
C LYS A 55 -3.90 -15.63 5.71
N PRO A 56 -4.32 -16.41 6.72
CA PRO A 56 -5.33 -17.45 6.53
C PRO A 56 -6.68 -16.89 6.08
N ALA A 57 -7.39 -17.64 5.23
CA ALA A 57 -8.67 -17.24 4.67
C ALA A 57 -9.73 -16.96 5.75
N SER A 58 -9.70 -17.66 6.88
CA SER A 58 -10.62 -17.46 8.00
C SER A 58 -10.48 -16.07 8.63
N PHE A 59 -9.24 -15.57 8.75
CA PHE A 59 -8.98 -14.22 9.27
C PHE A 59 -9.47 -13.15 8.29
N LYS A 60 -9.23 -13.35 7.00
CA LYS A 60 -9.71 -12.45 5.94
C LYS A 60 -11.23 -12.34 5.90
N ARG A 61 -11.96 -13.46 6.12
CA ARG A 61 -13.44 -13.46 6.23
C ARG A 61 -13.93 -12.60 7.39
N LYS A 62 -13.30 -12.70 8.57
CA LYS A 62 -13.67 -11.90 9.74
C LYS A 62 -13.44 -10.41 9.52
N ILE A 63 -12.35 -10.03 8.87
CA ILE A 63 -12.09 -8.62 8.53
C ILE A 63 -13.12 -8.11 7.52
N PHE A 64 -13.47 -8.93 6.53
CA PHE A 64 -14.43 -8.54 5.49
C PHE A 64 -15.89 -8.53 5.98
N SER A 65 -16.24 -9.26 7.03
CA SER A 65 -17.61 -9.20 7.59
C SER A 65 -17.93 -7.85 8.21
N VAL A 66 -16.94 -7.12 8.73
CA VAL A 66 -17.12 -5.79 9.33
C VAL A 66 -17.72 -4.79 8.33
N PRO A 67 -17.12 -4.54 7.16
CA PRO A 67 -17.69 -3.63 6.16
C PRO A 67 -18.99 -4.15 5.55
N ILE A 68 -19.19 -5.47 5.41
CA ILE A 68 -20.49 -6.02 4.98
C ILE A 68 -21.59 -5.61 5.97
N MET A 69 -21.37 -5.87 7.26
CA MET A 69 -22.37 -5.61 8.29
C MET A 69 -22.66 -4.11 8.40
N LEU A 70 -21.62 -3.27 8.35
CA LEU A 70 -21.78 -1.82 8.35
C LEU A 70 -22.63 -1.33 7.16
N ASN A 71 -22.31 -1.77 5.95
CA ASN A 71 -23.08 -1.38 4.75
C ASN A 71 -24.50 -1.93 4.77
N ALA A 72 -24.72 -3.14 5.30
CA ALA A 72 -26.05 -3.71 5.47
C ALA A 72 -26.91 -2.89 6.47
N VAL A 73 -26.33 -2.46 7.59
CA VAL A 73 -27.00 -1.60 8.57
C VAL A 73 -27.32 -0.23 7.96
N VAL A 74 -26.36 0.41 7.29
CA VAL A 74 -26.59 1.71 6.62
C VAL A 74 -27.69 1.59 5.57
N PHE A 75 -27.68 0.53 4.76
CA PHE A 75 -28.71 0.26 3.77
C PHE A 75 -30.09 0.04 4.42
N ALA A 76 -30.18 -0.76 5.48
CA ALA A 76 -31.41 -0.99 6.21
C ALA A 76 -31.97 0.30 6.84
N LEU A 77 -31.11 1.12 7.46
CA LEU A 77 -31.50 2.42 8.01
C LEU A 77 -31.98 3.36 6.90
N PHE A 78 -31.37 3.34 5.73
CA PHE A 78 -31.81 4.13 4.59
C PHE A 78 -33.17 3.67 4.06
N LEU A 79 -33.39 2.36 3.93
CA LEU A 79 -34.70 1.81 3.55
C LEU A 79 -35.78 2.18 4.57
N TRP A 80 -35.47 2.05 5.87
CA TRP A 80 -36.39 2.44 6.93
C TRP A 80 -36.71 3.93 6.89
N ARG A 81 -35.69 4.78 6.69
CA ARG A 81 -35.86 6.23 6.53
C ARG A 81 -36.73 6.56 5.32
N MET A 82 -36.48 5.93 4.17
CA MET A 82 -37.30 6.10 2.97
C MET A 82 -38.74 5.68 3.22
N TRP A 83 -38.97 4.52 3.82
CA TRP A 83 -40.32 4.05 4.14
C TRP A 83 -41.10 5.02 5.03
N TYR A 84 -40.43 5.62 6.02
CA TYR A 84 -41.05 6.62 6.91
C TYR A 84 -41.30 7.97 6.23
N ILE A 85 -40.36 8.45 5.41
CA ILE A 85 -40.41 9.82 4.88
C ILE A 85 -41.12 9.93 3.52
N ILE A 86 -41.16 8.87 2.71
CA ILE A 86 -41.84 8.88 1.40
C ILE A 86 -43.31 9.33 1.51
N PRO A 87 -44.14 8.81 2.44
CA PRO A 87 -45.52 9.28 2.59
C PRO A 87 -45.61 10.78 2.88
N TYR A 88 -44.67 11.32 3.67
CA TYR A 88 -44.59 12.74 3.97
C TYR A 88 -44.23 13.58 2.73
N TYR A 89 -43.28 13.13 1.91
CA TYR A 89 -42.98 13.80 0.64
C TYR A 89 -44.15 13.73 -0.34
N VAL A 90 -44.84 12.59 -0.43
CA VAL A 90 -46.04 12.45 -1.27
C VAL A 90 -47.14 13.40 -0.81
N ALA A 91 -47.40 13.50 0.51
CA ALA A 91 -48.37 14.44 1.07
C ALA A 91 -47.99 15.90 0.79
N LEU A 92 -46.71 16.24 0.89
CA LEU A 92 -46.20 17.57 0.61
C LEU A 92 -46.38 17.91 -0.88
N LEU A 93 -46.01 17.00 -1.79
CA LEU A 93 -46.23 17.16 -3.22
C LEU A 93 -47.72 17.26 -3.58
N SER A 94 -48.57 16.42 -3.01
CA SER A 94 -50.02 16.47 -3.25
C SER A 94 -50.64 17.79 -2.77
N SER A 95 -50.17 18.31 -1.62
CA SER A 95 -50.65 19.57 -1.08
C SER A 95 -50.15 20.81 -1.85
N SER A 96 -48.91 20.80 -2.32
CA SER A 96 -48.29 21.96 -2.99
C SER A 96 -48.52 22.00 -4.50
N PHE A 97 -48.58 20.85 -5.18
CA PHE A 97 -48.72 20.80 -6.65
C PHE A 97 -50.12 20.40 -7.12
N LEU A 98 -50.80 19.50 -6.41
CA LEU A 98 -52.11 18.99 -6.81
C LEU A 98 -53.28 19.69 -6.12
N GLY A 99 -53.00 20.58 -5.15
CA GLY A 99 -54.01 21.36 -4.43
C GLY A 99 -54.89 20.53 -3.48
N TYR A 100 -54.54 19.27 -3.21
CA TYR A 100 -55.29 18.45 -2.25
C TYR A 100 -55.00 18.91 -0.83
N GLU A 101 -56.05 19.24 -0.08
CA GLU A 101 -55.91 19.63 1.32
C GLU A 101 -55.51 18.43 2.16
N ASN A 102 -54.38 18.53 2.85
CA ASN A 102 -53.89 17.49 3.74
C ASN A 102 -53.21 18.13 4.95
N SER A 103 -52.80 17.33 5.92
CA SER A 103 -52.10 17.77 7.14
C SER A 103 -50.81 18.59 6.89
N THR A 104 -50.31 18.62 5.66
CA THR A 104 -49.13 19.39 5.22
C THR A 104 -49.49 20.70 4.51
N THR A 105 -50.76 21.03 4.29
CA THR A 105 -51.18 22.28 3.65
C THR A 105 -51.01 23.46 4.61
N ILE A 106 -50.29 24.50 4.19
CA ILE A 106 -50.07 25.73 4.97
C ILE A 106 -50.98 26.81 4.39
N ARG A 107 -51.98 27.24 5.15
CA ARG A 107 -52.77 28.44 4.84
C ARG A 107 -52.20 29.60 5.64
N MET A 108 -51.64 30.60 4.95
CA MET A 108 -51.02 31.77 5.58
C MET A 108 -52.00 32.59 6.44
N ALA A 109 -53.30 32.50 6.15
CA ALA A 109 -54.36 33.16 6.92
C ALA A 109 -54.53 32.59 8.34
N ASP A 110 -54.14 31.32 8.56
CA ASP A 110 -54.42 30.58 9.79
C ASP A 110 -53.20 30.48 10.72
N LEU A 111 -52.04 31.03 10.33
CA LEU A 111 -50.76 30.82 11.01
C LEU A 111 -50.08 32.12 11.44
N THR A 112 -49.55 32.12 12.66
CA THR A 112 -48.67 33.20 13.13
C THR A 112 -47.30 33.10 12.44
N TYR A 113 -46.64 34.23 12.16
CA TYR A 113 -45.29 34.27 11.56
C TYR A 113 -44.30 33.31 12.24
N ARG A 114 -44.32 33.19 13.58
CA ARG A 114 -43.47 32.25 14.33
C ARG A 114 -43.74 30.78 13.96
N GLN A 115 -45.00 30.40 13.83
CA GLN A 115 -45.40 29.03 13.46
C GLN A 115 -45.02 28.75 12.00
N PHE A 116 -45.19 29.74 11.12
CA PHE A 116 -44.74 29.65 9.74
C PHE A 116 -43.22 29.38 9.65
N PHE A 117 -42.40 30.19 10.32
CA PHE A 117 -40.95 29.99 10.33
C PHE A 117 -40.53 28.67 10.98
N ALA A 118 -41.23 28.22 12.03
CA ALA A 118 -40.95 26.92 12.64
C ALA A 118 -41.25 25.75 11.69
N VAL A 119 -42.36 25.80 10.96
CA VAL A 119 -42.72 24.77 9.97
C VAL A 119 -41.76 24.82 8.78
N ALA A 120 -41.45 26.01 8.26
CA ALA A 120 -40.49 26.19 7.18
C ALA A 120 -39.10 25.69 7.58
N GLY A 121 -38.62 26.05 8.77
CA GLY A 121 -37.34 25.59 9.30
C GLY A 121 -37.28 24.07 9.45
N ARG A 122 -38.32 23.44 10.02
CA ARG A 122 -38.39 21.97 10.15
C ARG A 122 -38.38 21.28 8.78
N ARG A 123 -39.10 21.82 7.79
CA ARG A 123 -39.11 21.30 6.41
C ARG A 123 -37.73 21.40 5.77
N THR A 124 -37.12 22.57 5.82
CA THR A 124 -35.77 22.81 5.28
C THR A 124 -34.74 21.88 5.92
N LEU A 125 -34.76 21.73 7.24
CA LEU A 125 -33.84 20.81 7.93
C LEU A 125 -34.06 19.35 7.55
N THR A 126 -35.32 18.93 7.39
CA THR A 126 -35.65 17.56 6.96
C THR A 126 -35.13 17.31 5.55
N PHE A 127 -35.35 18.24 4.62
CA PHE A 127 -34.86 18.15 3.25
C PHE A 127 -33.34 18.18 3.18
N LEU A 128 -32.69 19.04 3.96
CA LEU A 128 -31.23 19.12 4.03
C LEU A 128 -30.64 17.81 4.56
N PHE A 129 -31.22 17.25 5.62
CA PHE A 129 -30.78 15.98 6.18
C PHE A 129 -30.92 14.84 5.16
N ASP A 130 -32.08 14.71 4.51
CA ASP A 130 -32.29 13.66 3.51
C ASP A 130 -31.41 13.86 2.27
N PHE A 131 -31.16 15.11 1.86
CA PHE A 131 -30.20 15.44 0.80
C PHE A 131 -28.78 14.98 1.15
N VAL A 132 -28.32 15.27 2.37
CA VAL A 132 -26.99 14.84 2.83
C VAL A 132 -26.91 13.31 2.86
N LEU A 133 -27.94 12.63 3.36
CA LEU A 133 -27.99 11.17 3.36
C LEU A 133 -27.95 10.60 1.93
N ALA A 134 -28.74 11.13 1.01
CA ALA A 134 -28.83 10.63 -0.36
C ALA A 134 -27.57 10.92 -1.20
N VAL A 135 -26.91 12.04 -0.98
CA VAL A 135 -25.74 12.45 -1.78
C VAL A 135 -24.43 11.92 -1.21
N PHE A 136 -24.26 11.88 0.11
CA PHE A 136 -22.98 11.51 0.73
C PHE A 136 -22.96 10.09 1.31
N VAL A 137 -24.06 9.63 1.91
CA VAL A 137 -24.10 8.33 2.62
C VAL A 137 -24.53 7.20 1.67
N TRP A 138 -25.58 7.42 0.88
CA TRP A 138 -26.13 6.40 -0.02
C TRP A 138 -25.17 5.89 -1.10
N PRO A 139 -24.23 6.68 -1.65
CA PRO A 139 -23.25 6.14 -2.58
C PRO A 139 -22.37 5.04 -1.96
N TRP A 140 -22.16 5.02 -0.64
CA TRP A 140 -21.24 4.06 -0.02
C TRP A 140 -21.71 2.60 -0.18
N PRO A 141 -22.94 2.21 0.21
CA PRO A 141 -23.46 0.87 -0.07
C PRO A 141 -23.45 0.51 -1.57
N ILE A 142 -23.78 1.46 -2.43
CA ILE A 142 -23.81 1.24 -3.89
C ILE A 142 -22.41 0.97 -4.42
N GLU A 143 -21.42 1.78 -4.04
CA GLU A 143 -20.02 1.59 -4.45
C GLU A 143 -19.46 0.28 -3.87
N PHE A 144 -19.86 -0.09 -2.65
CA PHE A 144 -19.45 -1.35 -2.03
C PHE A 144 -19.95 -2.59 -2.79
N VAL A 145 -21.17 -2.56 -3.31
CA VAL A 145 -21.78 -3.70 -4.02
C VAL A 145 -21.51 -3.67 -5.52
N PHE A 146 -21.72 -2.54 -6.18
CA PHE A 146 -21.68 -2.42 -7.65
C PHE A 146 -20.39 -1.81 -8.18
N GLY A 147 -19.73 -0.92 -7.41
CA GLY A 147 -18.41 -0.37 -7.71
C GLY A 147 -18.29 0.34 -9.05
N ARG A 148 -18.55 1.65 -9.07
CA ARG A 148 -18.61 2.44 -10.32
C ARG A 148 -17.23 2.78 -10.86
N LYS A 149 -16.23 3.00 -10.00
CA LYS A 149 -14.91 3.51 -10.42
C LYS A 149 -13.90 2.39 -10.71
N HIS A 150 -13.55 1.56 -9.73
CA HIS A 150 -12.43 0.61 -9.83
C HIS A 150 -12.83 -0.83 -9.44
N GLY A 151 -14.11 -1.16 -9.63
CA GLY A 151 -14.73 -2.43 -9.22
C GLY A 151 -15.32 -2.33 -7.82
N SER A 152 -15.90 -3.43 -7.35
CA SER A 152 -16.52 -3.48 -6.03
C SER A 152 -15.91 -4.59 -5.17
N PRO A 153 -15.81 -4.37 -3.84
CA PRO A 153 -15.38 -5.40 -2.91
C PRO A 153 -16.23 -6.68 -2.99
N VAL A 154 -17.55 -6.54 -3.16
CA VAL A 154 -18.47 -7.69 -3.26
C VAL A 154 -18.27 -8.46 -4.56
N LEU A 155 -18.12 -7.77 -5.70
CA LEU A 155 -17.85 -8.42 -6.98
C LEU A 155 -16.51 -9.15 -6.98
N TRP A 156 -15.49 -8.56 -6.34
CA TRP A 156 -14.22 -9.23 -6.15
C TRP A 156 -14.35 -10.52 -5.34
N ARG A 157 -15.06 -10.47 -4.20
CA ARG A 157 -15.26 -11.65 -3.34
C ARG A 157 -16.15 -12.72 -3.97
N THR A 158 -17.13 -12.33 -4.78
CA THR A 158 -17.97 -13.29 -5.51
C THR A 158 -17.20 -13.93 -6.68
N ALA A 159 -16.26 -13.24 -7.31
CA ALA A 159 -15.46 -13.77 -8.40
C ALA A 159 -14.34 -14.73 -7.94
N ILE A 160 -13.61 -14.40 -6.86
CA ILE A 160 -12.40 -15.14 -6.45
C ILE A 160 -12.61 -15.96 -5.17
N GLY A 161 -13.50 -15.52 -4.29
CA GLY A 161 -13.67 -16.07 -2.95
C GLY A 161 -12.60 -15.60 -1.95
N PHE A 162 -12.40 -16.41 -0.90
CA PHE A 162 -11.35 -16.21 0.12
C PHE A 162 -10.30 -17.30 -0.02
N ARG A 163 -9.03 -16.91 -0.16
CA ARG A 163 -7.87 -17.81 -0.31
C ARG A 163 -6.80 -17.51 0.73
N ASP A 164 -5.96 -18.50 1.02
CA ASP A 164 -4.83 -18.31 1.94
C ASP A 164 -3.73 -17.44 1.31
N LYS A 165 -3.48 -17.61 0.01
CA LYS A 165 -2.61 -16.75 -0.80
C LYS A 165 -3.46 -15.89 -1.72
N GLU A 166 -3.57 -14.60 -1.44
CA GLU A 166 -4.35 -13.65 -2.23
C GLU A 166 -3.46 -12.53 -2.77
N ILE A 167 -3.71 -12.12 -4.01
CA ILE A 167 -3.00 -11.01 -4.64
C ILE A 167 -3.80 -9.73 -4.41
N TYR A 168 -3.15 -8.76 -3.78
CA TYR A 168 -3.71 -7.42 -3.56
C TYR A 168 -3.00 -6.43 -4.46
N VAL A 169 -3.79 -5.68 -5.22
CA VAL A 169 -3.31 -4.62 -6.12
C VAL A 169 -3.81 -3.29 -5.58
N ARG A 170 -2.87 -2.49 -5.11
CA ARG A 170 -3.09 -1.11 -4.70
C ARG A 170 -2.80 -0.18 -5.85
N ARG A 171 -3.52 0.94 -5.86
CA ARG A 171 -3.42 2.03 -6.83
C ARG A 171 -3.23 3.34 -6.09
N SER A 172 -2.38 4.21 -6.63
CA SER A 172 -2.21 5.57 -6.14
C SER A 172 -3.50 6.39 -6.22
N ARG A 173 -3.67 7.30 -5.26
CA ARG A 173 -4.71 8.34 -5.25
C ARG A 173 -4.11 9.67 -5.70
N SER A 174 -4.60 10.81 -5.19
CA SER A 174 -4.33 12.16 -5.69
C SER A 174 -2.85 12.55 -5.90
N TRP A 175 -1.91 11.97 -5.15
CA TRP A 175 -0.48 12.32 -5.26
C TRP A 175 0.15 11.88 -6.59
N ASP A 176 -0.44 10.91 -7.30
CA ASP A 176 0.08 10.47 -8.59
C ASP A 176 0.04 11.53 -9.69
N THR A 177 -0.84 12.52 -9.57
CA THR A 177 -0.90 13.67 -10.49
C THR A 177 0.41 14.45 -10.57
N GLN A 178 1.23 14.39 -9.52
CA GLN A 178 2.53 15.06 -9.45
C GLN A 178 3.65 14.23 -10.09
N VAL A 179 3.42 12.93 -10.28
CA VAL A 179 4.39 11.98 -10.86
C VAL A 179 4.04 11.67 -12.32
N TYR A 180 2.74 11.65 -12.65
CA TYR A 180 2.26 11.33 -13.97
C TYR A 180 2.70 12.36 -15.02
N GLY A 181 3.29 11.88 -16.13
CA GLY A 181 3.75 12.72 -17.23
C GLY A 181 5.05 13.50 -16.94
N VAL A 182 5.63 13.32 -15.75
CA VAL A 182 6.94 13.87 -15.40
C VAL A 182 8.00 12.83 -15.70
N ASP A 183 9.09 13.26 -16.34
CA ASP A 183 10.27 12.40 -16.54
C ASP A 183 11.03 12.26 -15.21
N ILE A 184 10.73 11.18 -14.48
CA ILE A 184 11.34 10.84 -13.18
C ILE A 184 12.86 10.62 -13.27
N PHE A 185 13.42 10.47 -14.47
CA PHE A 185 14.85 10.32 -14.71
C PHE A 185 15.53 11.62 -15.07
N SER A 186 14.77 12.70 -15.26
CA SER A 186 15.35 14.01 -15.53
C SER A 186 16.02 14.57 -14.28
N GLU A 187 17.23 15.11 -14.45
CA GLU A 187 17.96 15.85 -13.40
C GLU A 187 17.34 17.22 -13.08
N LYS A 188 16.28 17.61 -13.80
CA LYS A 188 15.53 18.83 -13.51
C LYS A 188 14.88 18.75 -12.12
N PRO A 189 14.67 19.90 -11.44
CA PRO A 189 14.06 19.94 -10.12
C PRO A 189 12.72 19.17 -10.03
N GLN A 190 11.87 19.30 -11.05
CA GLN A 190 10.58 18.61 -11.14
C GLN A 190 10.71 17.08 -11.19
N GLY A 191 11.72 16.56 -11.92
CA GLY A 191 11.96 15.12 -12.01
C GLY A 191 12.47 14.55 -10.69
N ASN A 192 13.36 15.28 -10.01
CA ASN A 192 13.86 14.89 -8.70
C ASN A 192 12.76 14.91 -7.63
N GLU A 193 11.91 15.93 -7.62
CA GLU A 193 10.76 16.03 -6.70
C GLU A 193 9.77 14.88 -6.90
N ALA A 194 9.34 14.63 -8.14
CA ALA A 194 8.45 13.52 -8.47
C ALA A 194 9.04 12.16 -8.07
N ARG A 195 10.35 11.99 -8.26
CA ARG A 195 11.08 10.77 -7.86
C ARG A 195 11.11 10.61 -6.34
N THR A 196 11.37 11.67 -5.58
CA THR A 196 11.35 11.64 -4.11
C THR A 196 9.97 11.26 -3.59
N ILE A 197 8.92 11.91 -4.09
CA ILE A 197 7.54 11.61 -3.70
C ILE A 197 7.17 10.15 -4.01
N LEU A 198 7.53 9.67 -5.22
CA LEU A 198 7.34 8.28 -5.60
C LEU A 198 8.03 7.33 -4.61
N TRP A 199 9.29 7.59 -4.27
CA TRP A 199 10.04 6.77 -3.34
C TRP A 199 9.46 6.77 -1.94
N ASP A 200 9.11 7.93 -1.39
CA ASP A 200 8.56 8.05 -0.05
C ASP A 200 7.23 7.31 0.06
N MET A 201 6.33 7.50 -0.92
CA MET A 201 5.03 6.83 -0.95
C MET A 201 5.16 5.32 -1.10
N VAL A 202 6.04 4.88 -2.00
CA VAL A 202 6.22 3.45 -2.29
C VAL A 202 6.93 2.74 -1.13
N ARG A 203 8.01 3.29 -0.57
CA ARG A 203 8.75 2.69 0.55
C ARG A 203 7.85 2.47 1.76
N ASN A 204 7.04 3.48 2.10
CA ASN A 204 6.09 3.39 3.20
C ASN A 204 5.04 2.29 2.94
N ALA A 205 4.54 2.21 1.70
CA ALA A 205 3.53 1.23 1.31
C ALA A 205 4.06 -0.21 1.18
N THR A 206 5.33 -0.40 0.82
CA THR A 206 5.96 -1.73 0.69
C THR A 206 6.74 -2.16 1.93
N SER A 207 6.64 -1.41 3.04
CA SER A 207 7.34 -1.75 4.27
C SER A 207 6.95 -3.16 4.77
N PRO A 208 7.92 -4.04 5.10
CA PRO A 208 7.63 -5.41 5.53
C PRO A 208 6.75 -5.45 6.78
N MET A 209 6.94 -4.50 7.70
CA MET A 209 6.14 -4.37 8.91
C MET A 209 4.65 -4.17 8.57
N LEU A 210 4.33 -3.25 7.65
CA LEU A 210 2.96 -3.02 7.21
C LEU A 210 2.35 -4.25 6.55
N LEU A 211 3.10 -4.90 5.65
CA LEU A 211 2.63 -6.07 4.89
C LEU A 211 2.47 -7.33 5.74
N GLN A 212 3.22 -7.45 6.85
CA GLN A 212 3.11 -8.57 7.78
C GLN A 212 2.04 -8.35 8.85
N GLU A 213 1.86 -7.12 9.33
CA GLU A 213 0.88 -6.81 10.37
C GLU A 213 -0.54 -6.70 9.82
N LYS A 214 -0.71 -5.99 8.70
CA LYS A 214 -2.02 -5.73 8.11
C LYS A 214 -2.33 -6.72 6.99
N THR A 215 -3.59 -7.12 6.89
CA THR A 215 -4.06 -7.81 5.67
C THR A 215 -4.09 -6.84 4.51
N GLY A 216 -4.02 -7.36 3.28
CA GLY A 216 -4.07 -6.54 2.08
C GLY A 216 -5.29 -5.60 2.04
N TYR A 217 -6.43 -6.02 2.60
CA TYR A 217 -7.63 -5.18 2.72
C TYR A 217 -7.42 -3.94 3.61
N LEU A 218 -6.64 -4.07 4.68
CA LEU A 218 -6.36 -2.99 5.63
C LEU A 218 -5.18 -2.10 5.22
N THR A 219 -4.60 -2.34 4.03
CA THR A 219 -3.54 -1.49 3.47
C THR A 219 -4.09 -0.27 2.72
N MET A 220 -5.41 -0.12 2.62
CA MET A 220 -6.07 1.08 2.12
C MET A 220 -5.85 2.27 3.07
N ASN A 221 -5.48 3.42 2.53
CA ASN A 221 -5.30 4.65 3.30
C ASN A 221 -5.63 5.89 2.44
N GLY A 222 -5.27 7.09 2.91
CA GLY A 222 -5.47 8.35 2.16
C GLY A 222 -4.75 8.38 0.80
N ASP A 223 -3.64 7.65 0.67
CA ASP A 223 -2.72 7.70 -0.47
C ASP A 223 -2.90 6.54 -1.45
N TRP A 224 -3.42 5.42 -0.96
CA TRP A 224 -3.55 4.15 -1.68
C TRP A 224 -4.97 3.61 -1.58
N ASP A 225 -5.53 3.27 -2.74
CA ASP A 225 -6.80 2.56 -2.88
C ASP A 225 -6.58 1.13 -3.38
N LEU A 226 -7.56 0.24 -3.18
CA LEU A 226 -7.53 -1.09 -3.78
C LEU A 226 -8.23 -1.09 -5.14
N ASP A 227 -7.56 -1.64 -6.15
CA ASP A 227 -8.13 -1.80 -7.49
C ASP A 227 -8.69 -3.21 -7.64
N TRP A 228 -9.97 -3.36 -7.30
CA TRP A 228 -10.68 -4.64 -7.29
C TRP A 228 -10.68 -5.33 -8.65
N LYS A 229 -10.81 -4.56 -9.75
CA LYS A 229 -10.75 -5.11 -11.11
C LYS A 229 -9.37 -5.67 -11.43
N ALA A 230 -8.31 -4.94 -11.07
CA ALA A 230 -6.94 -5.41 -11.24
C ALA A 230 -6.66 -6.65 -10.39
N MET A 231 -7.16 -6.73 -9.15
CA MET A 231 -7.04 -7.90 -8.29
C MET A 231 -7.72 -9.15 -8.87
N VAL A 232 -8.94 -9.00 -9.41
CA VAL A 232 -9.64 -10.08 -10.13
C VAL A 232 -8.82 -10.55 -11.31
N LYS A 233 -8.32 -9.63 -12.15
CA LYS A 233 -7.55 -10.01 -13.32
C LYS A 233 -6.22 -10.67 -12.97
N ALA A 234 -5.46 -10.13 -12.00
CA ALA A 234 -4.20 -10.70 -11.55
C ALA A 234 -4.39 -12.15 -11.09
N THR A 235 -5.41 -12.39 -10.28
CA THR A 235 -5.72 -13.74 -9.78
C THR A 235 -6.15 -14.66 -10.91
N THR A 236 -7.01 -14.21 -11.82
CA THR A 236 -7.42 -15.00 -13.00
C THR A 236 -6.23 -15.36 -13.90
N LEU A 237 -5.26 -14.46 -14.08
CA LEU A 237 -4.04 -14.74 -14.86
C LEU A 237 -3.16 -15.80 -14.18
N VAL A 238 -3.07 -15.77 -12.85
CA VAL A 238 -2.37 -16.80 -12.07
C VAL A 238 -3.12 -18.13 -12.12
N ASP A 239 -4.45 -18.11 -12.03
CA ASP A 239 -5.30 -19.32 -12.12
C ASP A 239 -5.19 -19.98 -13.50
N LYS A 240 -5.06 -19.17 -14.57
CA LYS A 240 -4.77 -19.62 -15.94
C LYS A 240 -3.32 -20.06 -16.16
N LYS A 241 -2.45 -19.90 -15.16
CA LYS A 241 -1.00 -20.19 -15.22
C LYS A 241 -0.25 -19.38 -16.29
N GLU A 242 -0.78 -18.23 -16.70
CA GLU A 242 -0.09 -17.32 -17.62
C GLU A 242 1.05 -16.58 -16.91
N ILE A 243 0.89 -16.31 -15.61
CA ILE A 243 1.87 -15.59 -14.79
C ILE A 243 2.05 -16.37 -13.47
N PRO A 244 3.30 -16.59 -13.01
CA PRO A 244 3.53 -17.23 -11.72
C PRO A 244 3.12 -16.29 -10.58
N LEU A 245 2.57 -16.85 -9.50
CA LEU A 245 2.17 -16.10 -8.31
C LEU A 245 3.33 -15.30 -7.70
N ASP A 246 4.56 -15.82 -7.80
CA ASP A 246 5.76 -15.16 -7.28
C ASP A 246 6.07 -13.83 -7.99
N ALA A 247 5.63 -13.65 -9.24
CA ALA A 247 5.76 -12.37 -9.94
C ALA A 247 4.97 -11.23 -9.27
N PHE A 248 4.00 -11.55 -8.42
CA PHE A 248 3.19 -10.59 -7.66
C PHE A 248 3.61 -10.46 -6.19
N ARG A 249 4.73 -11.08 -5.77
CA ARG A 249 5.15 -11.10 -4.37
C ARG A 249 5.32 -9.70 -3.79
N THR A 250 6.15 -8.88 -4.45
CA THR A 250 6.30 -7.44 -4.22
C THR A 250 6.60 -6.81 -5.57
N LEU A 251 5.58 -6.27 -6.22
CA LEU A 251 5.69 -5.69 -7.54
C LEU A 251 5.20 -4.25 -7.48
N VAL A 252 6.05 -3.31 -7.89
CA VAL A 252 5.67 -1.90 -8.03
C VAL A 252 5.79 -1.51 -9.48
N LEU A 253 4.71 -0.97 -10.04
CA LEU A 253 4.60 -0.61 -11.45
C LEU A 253 4.30 0.89 -11.58
N CYS A 254 5.06 1.57 -12.44
CA CYS A 254 4.76 2.92 -12.89
C CYS A 254 4.85 2.96 -14.42
N HIS A 255 4.07 3.85 -15.05
CA HIS A 255 4.16 4.06 -16.49
C HIS A 255 5.02 5.29 -16.79
N HIS A 256 5.93 5.16 -17.74
CA HIS A 256 6.79 6.23 -18.22
C HIS A 256 6.70 6.34 -19.75
N ASP A 257 6.69 7.55 -20.29
CA ASP A 257 6.42 7.76 -21.73
C ASP A 257 7.52 7.18 -22.63
N LYS A 258 8.79 7.20 -22.18
CA LYS A 258 9.93 6.69 -22.96
C LYS A 258 10.13 5.19 -22.88
N PHE A 259 9.80 4.57 -21.74
CA PHE A 259 10.14 3.17 -21.43
C PHE A 259 8.91 2.28 -21.29
N GLY A 260 7.70 2.84 -21.35
CA GLY A 260 6.45 2.12 -21.10
C GLY A 260 6.29 1.77 -19.63
N TRP A 261 5.88 0.53 -19.35
CA TRP A 261 5.72 0.05 -17.97
C TRP A 261 7.08 -0.27 -17.36
N ILE A 262 7.37 0.37 -16.24
CA ILE A 262 8.57 0.20 -15.44
C ILE A 262 8.19 -0.50 -14.15
N ALA A 263 8.97 -1.53 -13.78
CA ALA A 263 8.94 -2.18 -12.49
C ALA A 263 10.05 -1.62 -11.60
N ILE A 264 9.72 -1.33 -10.34
CA ILE A 264 10.71 -0.88 -9.35
C ILE A 264 11.11 -2.06 -8.48
N ASP A 265 12.41 -2.39 -8.49
CA ASP A 265 12.94 -3.45 -7.65
C ASP A 265 13.29 -2.91 -6.25
N MET A 266 12.44 -3.22 -5.27
CA MET A 266 12.64 -2.80 -3.88
C MET A 266 13.83 -3.48 -3.21
N ASN A 267 14.27 -4.63 -3.71
CA ASN A 267 15.44 -5.32 -3.17
C ASN A 267 16.75 -4.68 -3.66
N GLU A 268 16.73 -3.98 -4.79
CA GLU A 268 17.92 -3.34 -5.35
C GLU A 268 18.02 -1.84 -5.02
N SER A 269 16.99 -1.25 -4.42
CA SER A 269 17.13 0.02 -3.70
C SER A 269 17.97 -0.23 -2.44
N GLY A 270 19.29 -0.06 -2.56
CA GLY A 270 20.35 -0.56 -1.65
C GLY A 270 20.24 -0.25 -0.16
N GLU A 271 19.31 0.59 0.29
CA GLU A 271 19.05 0.84 1.71
C GLU A 271 18.12 -0.24 2.33
N ASN A 272 17.09 -0.67 1.60
CA ASN A 272 16.06 -1.58 2.14
C ASN A 272 16.48 -3.04 2.16
N ALA A 273 17.31 -3.51 1.21
CA ALA A 273 17.76 -4.90 1.23
C ALA A 273 18.69 -5.18 2.41
N GLN A 274 19.64 -4.28 2.70
CA GLN A 274 20.54 -4.46 3.83
C GLN A 274 19.81 -4.34 5.17
N GLU A 275 18.82 -3.45 5.27
CA GLU A 275 18.03 -3.29 6.49
C GLU A 275 17.03 -4.43 6.70
N ALA A 276 16.36 -4.89 5.64
CA ALA A 276 15.46 -6.05 5.70
C ALA A 276 16.24 -7.35 5.96
N GLU A 277 17.43 -7.49 5.39
CA GLU A 277 18.33 -8.60 5.66
C GLU A 277 18.82 -8.57 7.11
N ARG A 278 19.30 -7.42 7.61
CA ARG A 278 19.64 -7.25 9.03
C ARG A 278 18.47 -7.61 9.96
N ARG A 279 17.25 -7.12 9.68
CA ARG A 279 16.06 -7.44 10.48
C ARG A 279 15.73 -8.94 10.44
N ARG A 280 15.84 -9.59 9.28
CA ARG A 280 15.63 -11.04 9.14
C ARG A 280 16.66 -11.84 9.94
N GLN A 281 17.91 -11.41 9.91
CA GLN A 281 19.00 -12.01 10.67
C GLN A 281 18.76 -11.91 12.18
N VAL A 282 18.32 -10.73 12.67
CA VAL A 282 17.94 -10.50 14.07
C VAL A 282 16.77 -11.41 14.51
N PHE A 283 15.74 -11.58 13.68
CA PHE A 283 14.63 -12.48 14.00
C PHE A 283 15.05 -13.96 14.01
N ALA A 284 15.89 -14.39 13.06
CA ALA A 284 16.41 -15.76 13.02
C ALA A 284 17.24 -16.08 14.27
N PHE A 285 18.05 -15.11 14.73
CA PHE A 285 18.83 -15.23 15.96
C PHE A 285 17.94 -15.34 17.21
N ARG A 286 16.88 -14.53 17.31
CA ARG A 286 15.88 -14.65 18.39
C ARG A 286 15.28 -16.04 18.44
N ASP A 287 14.76 -16.52 17.31
CA ASP A 287 14.04 -17.79 17.25
C ASP A 287 14.97 -18.96 17.60
N ALA A 288 16.26 -18.88 17.25
CA ALA A 288 17.29 -19.83 17.67
C ALA A 288 17.57 -19.79 19.19
N LEU A 289 17.65 -18.60 19.80
CA LEU A 289 17.80 -18.46 21.25
C LEU A 289 16.58 -18.97 22.02
N THR A 290 15.38 -18.74 21.50
CA THR A 290 14.13 -19.26 22.07
C THR A 290 14.09 -20.80 22.01
N ALA A 291 14.60 -21.41 20.93
CA ALA A 291 14.67 -22.87 20.80
C ALA A 291 15.57 -23.54 21.87
N ILE A 292 16.57 -22.82 22.38
CA ILE A 292 17.47 -23.27 23.46
C ILE A 292 16.95 -22.84 24.85
N GLY A 293 15.81 -22.15 24.91
CA GLY A 293 15.21 -21.67 26.16
C GLY A 293 15.95 -20.48 26.79
N LYS A 294 16.80 -19.79 26.02
CA LYS A 294 17.63 -18.65 26.49
C LYS A 294 17.17 -17.31 25.89
N GLU A 295 15.86 -17.12 25.78
CA GLU A 295 15.25 -15.90 25.23
C GLU A 295 15.63 -14.63 26.01
N ASN A 296 15.90 -14.75 27.32
CA ASN A 296 16.34 -13.64 28.17
C ASN A 296 17.65 -12.98 27.68
N LEU A 297 18.53 -13.71 26.99
CA LEU A 297 19.77 -13.16 26.43
C LEU A 297 19.50 -12.25 25.24
N PHE A 298 18.48 -12.54 24.45
CA PHE A 298 18.06 -11.70 23.33
C PHE A 298 17.60 -10.33 23.82
N TYR A 299 16.78 -10.29 24.88
CA TYR A 299 16.29 -9.03 25.44
C TYR A 299 17.41 -8.19 26.06
N ARG A 300 18.33 -8.81 26.82
CA ARG A 300 19.51 -8.13 27.37
C ARG A 300 20.44 -7.60 26.29
N TRP A 301 20.60 -8.33 25.19
CA TRP A 301 21.39 -7.91 24.04
C TRP A 301 20.80 -6.65 23.38
N ILE A 302 19.49 -6.66 23.09
CA ILE A 302 18.80 -5.50 22.52
C ILE A 302 18.87 -4.30 23.47
N GLU A 303 18.73 -4.52 24.79
CA GLU A 303 18.84 -3.46 25.79
C GLU A 303 20.23 -2.80 25.80
N VAL A 304 21.31 -3.60 25.74
CA VAL A 304 22.69 -3.07 25.65
C VAL A 304 22.88 -2.24 24.38
N ILE A 305 22.42 -2.74 23.23
CA ILE A 305 22.50 -2.00 21.96
C ILE A 305 21.68 -0.70 22.03
N GLN A 306 20.46 -0.74 22.57
CA GLN A 306 19.57 0.40 22.66
C GLN A 306 20.10 1.47 23.63
N PHE A 307 20.64 1.05 24.78
CA PHE A 307 21.26 1.93 25.77
C PHE A 307 22.45 2.70 25.19
N GLU A 308 23.34 1.99 24.48
CA GLU A 308 24.54 2.59 23.90
C GLU A 308 24.21 3.48 22.69
N THR A 309 23.18 3.13 21.91
CA THR A 309 22.69 3.98 20.81
C THR A 309 22.09 5.31 21.31
N GLN A 310 21.49 5.32 22.51
CA GLN A 310 20.93 6.54 23.13
C GLN A 310 22.01 7.46 23.73
N GLN A 311 23.17 6.92 24.10
CA GLN A 311 24.29 7.63 24.77
C GLN A 311 25.24 8.38 23.80
N GLY A 312 24.83 8.55 22.54
CA GLY A 312 25.60 9.23 21.50
C GLY A 312 26.23 8.23 20.53
N GLY A 313 25.89 8.37 19.25
CA GLY A 313 26.03 7.38 18.18
C GLY A 313 27.39 6.69 18.04
N PHE A 314 27.35 5.57 17.31
CA PHE A 314 28.43 4.60 17.13
C PHE A 314 29.75 5.22 16.60
N THR A 315 30.66 5.57 17.51
CA THR A 315 32.10 5.68 17.20
C THR A 315 32.74 4.29 17.14
N GLN A 316 33.77 4.14 16.31
CA GLN A 316 34.44 2.85 16.05
C GLN A 316 35.01 2.19 17.32
N GLU A 317 35.43 3.00 18.31
CA GLU A 317 35.92 2.51 19.61
C GLU A 317 34.78 1.95 20.48
N ARG A 318 33.61 2.62 20.50
CA ARG A 318 32.43 2.14 21.24
C ARG A 318 31.84 0.86 20.65
N GLN A 319 31.89 0.69 19.32
CA GLN A 319 31.49 -0.56 18.67
C GLN A 319 32.30 -1.77 19.19
N ILE A 320 33.60 -1.58 19.41
CA ILE A 320 34.49 -2.64 19.90
C ILE A 320 34.16 -2.97 21.36
N GLU A 321 33.94 -1.97 22.21
CA GLU A 321 33.55 -2.15 23.61
C GLU A 321 32.19 -2.84 23.75
N VAL A 322 31.20 -2.43 22.96
CA VAL A 322 29.86 -3.04 22.95
C VAL A 322 29.92 -4.49 22.46
N ALA A 323 30.68 -4.77 21.41
CA ALA A 323 30.90 -6.12 20.94
C ALA A 323 31.58 -7.02 21.99
N GLN A 324 32.51 -6.48 22.79
CA GLN A 324 33.13 -7.21 23.90
C GLN A 324 32.12 -7.47 25.02
N LYS A 325 31.36 -6.46 25.46
CA LYS A 325 30.30 -6.62 26.48
C LYS A 325 29.27 -7.68 26.09
N ILE A 326 28.87 -7.72 24.81
CA ILE A 326 27.93 -8.72 24.30
C ILE A 326 28.55 -10.12 24.31
N ARG A 327 29.80 -10.27 23.85
CA ARG A 327 30.50 -11.56 23.91
C ARG A 327 30.64 -12.09 25.33
N ASP A 328 30.97 -11.23 26.29
CA ASP A 328 31.12 -11.61 27.68
C ASP A 328 29.77 -12.00 28.31
N LEU A 329 28.70 -11.24 28.02
CA LEU A 329 27.34 -11.54 28.48
C LEU A 329 26.84 -12.90 27.97
N PHE A 330 27.16 -13.26 26.72
CA PHE A 330 26.79 -14.55 26.16
C PHE A 330 27.66 -15.69 26.72
N LYS A 331 28.97 -15.47 26.90
CA LYS A 331 29.91 -16.44 27.49
C LYS A 331 29.56 -16.77 28.94
N GLU A 332 29.20 -15.79 29.76
CA GLU A 332 28.74 -15.99 31.14
C GLU A 332 27.50 -16.90 31.21
N ASN A 333 26.69 -16.91 30.16
CA ASN A 333 25.50 -17.76 30.06
C ASN A 333 25.75 -19.03 29.25
N GLY A 334 27.01 -19.38 28.97
CA GLY A 334 27.41 -20.62 28.31
C GLY A 334 27.00 -20.70 26.84
N VAL A 335 26.95 -19.56 26.12
CA VAL A 335 26.72 -19.51 24.67
C VAL A 335 27.85 -18.70 24.04
N ASP A 336 28.48 -19.21 22.99
CA ASP A 336 29.44 -18.41 22.21
C ASP A 336 28.68 -17.62 21.15
N PHE A 337 28.64 -16.28 21.29
CA PHE A 337 27.89 -15.39 20.40
C PHE A 337 28.30 -15.56 18.93
N ASP A 338 29.61 -15.61 18.64
CA ASP A 338 30.10 -15.61 17.27
C ASP A 338 29.83 -16.97 16.57
N ALA A 339 29.98 -18.07 17.31
CA ALA A 339 29.65 -19.41 16.82
C ALA A 339 28.13 -19.59 16.64
N PHE A 340 27.34 -19.11 17.61
CA PHE A 340 25.90 -19.24 17.61
C PHE A 340 25.23 -18.35 16.54
N TRP A 341 25.73 -17.14 16.34
CA TRP A 341 25.29 -16.27 15.25
C TRP A 341 25.56 -16.92 13.89
N LYS A 342 26.75 -17.48 13.70
CA LYS A 342 27.12 -18.16 12.45
C LYS A 342 26.26 -19.40 12.19
N GLU A 343 25.90 -20.16 13.22
CA GLU A 343 25.02 -21.32 13.11
C GLU A 343 23.55 -20.94 12.82
N ALA A 344 23.03 -19.91 13.48
CA ALA A 344 21.64 -19.49 13.35
C ALA A 344 21.35 -18.65 12.10
N VAL A 345 22.31 -17.83 11.67
CA VAL A 345 22.12 -16.78 10.67
C VAL A 345 22.93 -17.03 9.38
N GLY A 346 24.08 -17.70 9.48
CA GLY A 346 24.95 -17.99 8.34
C GLY A 346 25.72 -16.79 7.76
N SER A 347 25.61 -15.62 8.38
CA SER A 347 26.33 -14.38 8.02
C SER A 347 27.43 -14.04 9.04
N ASP A 348 28.30 -13.08 8.69
CA ASP A 348 29.37 -12.61 9.56
C ASP A 348 28.80 -11.91 10.82
N PRO A 349 29.29 -12.21 12.05
CA PRO A 349 28.81 -11.61 13.30
C PRO A 349 28.88 -10.07 13.34
N SER A 350 29.74 -9.46 12.52
CA SER A 350 29.86 -8.01 12.38
C SER A 350 28.60 -7.32 11.83
N VAL A 351 27.68 -8.07 11.23
CA VAL A 351 26.40 -7.54 10.71
C VAL A 351 25.35 -7.41 11.83
N GLY A 352 25.52 -8.14 12.93
CA GLY A 352 24.64 -8.10 14.10
C GLY A 352 25.05 -7.10 15.19
N LEU A 353 26.27 -6.53 15.11
CA LEU A 353 26.88 -5.69 16.15
C LEU A 353 26.82 -4.20 15.85
#